data_AF-A0A3M1Q3E6-F1
#
_entry.id   AF-A0A3M1Q3E6-F1
#
_cell.length_a   1.000
_cell.length_b   1.000
_cell.length_c   1.000
_cell.angle_alpha   90.00
_cell.angle_beta   90.00
_cell.angle_gamma   90.00
#
_symmetry.space_group_name_H-M   'P 1'
#
loop_
_entity.id
_entity.type
_entity.pdbx_description
1 polymer ?
#
loop_
_entity_poly.entity_id
_entity_poly.type
_entity_poly.pdbx_seq_one_letter_code
_entity_poly.pdbx_strand_id
1 'polypeptide(L)'
;MPQGDLHPDDGPGWERSFPWPDPTAARRALQALELETYRAEIDRLVEQVRPLAESAPTLARLVLYEELRALHEAITPATAALNGDLARRRGWMILLADERCPATLLRAFRGEVDRLLAPLSAPSRSVNPIVLRARRFIAEHCHETISLSRVAGELGVARNYLSALFRRETGSTLTEHIHQLRIRHALVLLRAGDRSLSEVAYTVGYQSYRHFYRNFVRIVGQSPTVWLRGLSD
;
A
#
# COMPACT_ATOMS: atom_id res chain seq x y z
N MET A 1 2.27 31.16 -40.19
CA MET A 1 3.62 31.29 -39.57
C MET A 1 3.41 31.53 -38.08
N PRO A 2 4.12 30.83 -37.19
CA PRO A 2 3.77 29.48 -36.74
C PRO A 2 3.34 29.42 -35.26
N GLN A 3 2.61 28.37 -34.92
CA GLN A 3 2.38 27.91 -33.55
C GLN A 3 3.74 27.56 -32.94
N GLY A 4 4.12 28.23 -31.85
CA GLY A 4 5.32 27.89 -31.09
C GLY A 4 5.06 26.62 -30.29
N ASP A 5 5.85 25.60 -30.57
CA ASP A 5 5.95 24.38 -29.77
C ASP A 5 6.39 24.75 -28.34
N LEU A 6 5.57 24.38 -27.35
CA LEU A 6 5.97 24.43 -25.93
C LEU A 6 7.04 23.34 -25.71
N HIS A 7 8.21 23.75 -25.23
CA HIS A 7 9.30 22.84 -24.91
C HIS A 7 8.95 22.08 -23.61
N PRO A 8 9.28 20.78 -23.47
CA PRO A 8 8.94 19.99 -22.27
C PRO A 8 9.56 20.47 -20.93
N ASP A 9 10.30 21.58 -20.95
CA ASP A 9 10.95 22.19 -19.77
C ASP A 9 10.31 23.53 -19.33
N ASP A 10 9.22 23.96 -19.95
CA ASP A 10 8.53 25.22 -19.62
C ASP A 10 7.52 25.06 -18.46
N GLY A 11 7.95 24.40 -17.37
CA GLY A 11 7.22 24.37 -16.10
C GLY A 11 7.24 25.74 -15.41
N PRO A 12 6.20 26.11 -14.64
CA PRO A 12 6.14 27.42 -13.99
C PRO A 12 7.31 27.59 -13.00
N GLY A 13 8.14 28.62 -13.20
CA GLY A 13 9.44 28.82 -12.54
C GLY A 13 9.47 28.93 -11.01
N TRP A 14 8.33 28.83 -10.32
CA TRP A 14 8.27 28.74 -8.86
C TRP A 14 8.81 27.40 -8.33
N GLU A 15 8.85 26.34 -9.15
CA GLU A 15 9.39 25.02 -8.78
C GLU A 15 10.89 25.06 -8.42
N ARG A 16 11.66 26.02 -8.96
CA ARG A 16 13.12 26.12 -8.76
C ARG A 16 13.52 26.83 -7.47
N SER A 17 12.61 27.59 -6.86
CA SER A 17 12.88 28.39 -5.65
C SER A 17 12.17 27.86 -4.40
N PHE A 18 11.35 26.81 -4.53
CA PHE A 18 10.63 26.23 -3.41
C PHE A 18 11.43 25.06 -2.83
N PRO A 19 11.82 25.08 -1.54
CA PRO A 19 12.56 23.98 -0.92
C PRO A 19 11.63 22.78 -0.77
N TRP A 20 11.59 21.92 -1.80
CA TRP A 20 10.75 20.74 -1.82
C TRP A 20 11.16 19.83 -0.64
N PRO A 21 10.24 19.43 0.26
CA PRO A 21 10.51 18.47 1.32
C PRO A 21 11.26 17.20 0.86
N ASP A 22 12.47 16.92 1.36
CA ASP A 22 13.26 15.77 0.93
C ASP A 22 13.09 14.57 1.89
N PRO A 23 12.35 13.52 1.49
CA PRO A 23 12.19 12.33 2.31
C PRO A 23 13.34 11.32 2.17
N THR A 24 14.39 11.60 1.40
CA THR A 24 15.44 10.61 1.07
C THR A 24 16.11 10.03 2.32
N ALA A 25 16.36 10.84 3.34
CA ALA A 25 16.94 10.39 4.60
C ALA A 25 16.00 9.44 5.37
N ALA A 26 14.71 9.79 5.46
CA ALA A 26 13.69 8.92 6.06
C ALA A 26 13.61 7.58 5.29
N ARG A 27 13.56 7.60 3.96
CA ARG A 27 13.50 6.39 3.14
C ARG A 27 14.72 5.48 3.34
N ARG A 28 15.93 6.05 3.47
CA ARG A 28 17.15 5.28 3.78
C ARG A 28 17.09 4.63 5.16
N ALA A 29 16.70 5.37 6.19
CA ALA A 29 16.57 4.83 7.54
C ALA A 29 15.52 3.70 7.62
N LEU A 30 14.40 3.85 6.91
CA LEU A 30 13.37 2.83 6.79
C LEU A 30 13.88 1.55 6.11
N GLN A 31 14.64 1.68 5.02
CA GLN A 31 15.27 0.54 4.32
C GLN A 31 16.30 -0.18 5.20
N ALA A 32 17.04 0.57 6.02
CA ALA A 32 18.00 0.03 6.98
C ALA A 32 17.35 -0.52 8.27
N LEU A 33 16.03 -0.41 8.41
CA LEU A 33 15.26 -0.79 9.62
C LEU A 33 15.69 -0.03 10.88
N GLU A 34 16.28 1.16 10.74
CA GLU A 34 16.67 2.03 11.85
C GLU A 34 15.46 2.87 12.30
N LEU A 35 14.59 2.28 13.11
CA LEU A 35 13.28 2.88 13.43
C LEU A 35 13.39 4.20 14.20
N GLU A 36 14.40 4.37 15.05
CA GLU A 36 14.66 5.61 15.78
C GLU A 36 15.14 6.72 14.84
N THR A 37 16.11 6.41 13.96
CA THR A 37 16.57 7.30 12.90
C THR A 37 15.40 7.70 11.99
N TYR A 38 14.56 6.75 11.60
CA TYR A 38 13.39 7.00 10.76
C TYR A 38 12.39 7.97 11.41
N ARG A 39 12.09 7.82 12.70
CA ARG A 39 11.23 8.75 13.45
C ARG A 39 11.80 10.16 13.44
N ALA A 40 13.10 10.31 13.68
CA ALA A 40 13.76 11.61 13.68
C ALA A 40 13.74 12.28 12.29
N GLU A 41 13.92 11.52 11.21
CA GLU A 41 13.83 12.06 9.86
C GLU A 41 12.39 12.43 9.46
N ILE A 42 11.38 11.70 9.95
CA ILE A 42 9.97 12.06 9.78
C ILE A 42 9.63 13.38 10.48
N ASP A 43 10.16 13.62 11.68
CA ASP A 43 9.99 14.90 12.37
C ASP A 43 10.59 16.06 11.56
N ARG A 44 11.79 15.87 10.99
CA ARG A 44 12.44 16.86 10.11
C ARG A 44 11.65 17.10 8.83
N LEU A 45 11.14 16.05 8.20
CA LEU A 45 10.30 16.17 7.02
C LEU A 45 9.04 16.99 7.33
N VAL A 46 8.41 16.76 8.49
CA VAL A 46 7.23 17.55 8.91
C VAL A 46 7.55 19.03 9.05
N GLU A 47 8.74 19.40 9.55
CA GLU A 47 9.14 20.81 9.60
C GLU A 47 9.36 21.39 8.19
N GLN A 48 9.87 20.61 7.24
CA GLN A 48 9.98 21.04 5.83
C GLN A 48 8.62 21.18 5.14
N VAL A 49 7.66 20.29 5.46
CA VAL A 49 6.30 20.33 4.90
C VAL A 49 5.45 21.44 5.52
N ARG A 50 5.77 21.92 6.74
CA ARG A 50 5.00 22.96 7.45
C ARG A 50 4.67 24.20 6.60
N PRO A 51 5.65 24.92 6.01
CA PRO A 51 5.35 26.08 5.17
C PRO A 51 4.51 25.71 3.94
N LEU A 52 4.76 24.54 3.34
CA LEU A 52 3.99 24.03 2.20
C LEU A 52 2.54 23.70 2.58
N ALA A 53 2.30 23.21 3.79
CA ALA A 53 0.96 22.92 4.28
C ALA A 53 0.14 24.20 4.49
N GLU A 54 0.80 25.32 4.79
CA GLU A 54 0.17 26.64 4.91
C GLU A 54 -0.09 27.30 3.55
N SER A 55 0.86 27.20 2.60
CA SER A 55 0.78 27.89 1.30
C SER A 55 0.11 27.08 0.19
N ALA A 56 0.25 25.74 0.20
CA ALA A 56 -0.29 24.84 -0.82
C ALA A 56 -0.73 23.49 -0.21
N PRO A 57 -1.88 23.48 0.51
CA PRO A 57 -2.32 22.32 1.30
C PRO A 57 -2.50 21.02 0.50
N THR A 58 -2.89 21.10 -0.77
CA THR A 58 -3.04 19.91 -1.64
C THR A 58 -1.71 19.24 -1.91
N LEU A 59 -0.66 20.02 -2.18
CA LEU A 59 0.69 19.50 -2.42
C LEU A 59 1.27 18.90 -1.14
N ALA A 60 1.10 19.57 0.00
CA ALA A 60 1.49 19.03 1.30
C ALA A 60 0.87 17.65 1.57
N ARG A 61 -0.42 17.47 1.27
CA ARG A 61 -1.09 16.15 1.41
C ARG A 61 -0.47 15.07 0.53
N LEU A 62 -0.13 15.41 -0.72
CA LEU A 62 0.52 14.48 -1.64
C LEU A 62 1.87 14.01 -1.08
N VAL A 63 2.68 14.92 -0.53
CA VAL A 63 3.96 14.59 0.10
C VAL A 63 3.78 13.59 1.24
N LEU A 64 2.88 13.92 2.17
CA LEU A 64 2.62 13.12 3.37
C LEU A 64 2.01 11.75 3.02
N TYR A 65 1.16 11.72 1.98
CA TYR A 65 0.58 10.49 1.46
C TYR A 65 1.65 9.55 0.91
N GLU A 66 2.58 10.06 0.10
CA GLU A 66 3.65 9.24 -0.49
C GLU A 66 4.55 8.64 0.58
N GLU A 67 4.85 9.36 1.66
CA GLU A 67 5.64 8.82 2.77
C GLU A 67 4.88 7.79 3.61
N LEU A 68 3.60 8.00 3.90
CA LEU A 68 2.79 6.98 4.56
C LEU A 68 2.66 5.72 3.71
N ARG A 69 2.53 5.87 2.38
CA ARG A 69 2.51 4.76 1.43
C ARG A 69 3.83 4.00 1.47
N ALA A 70 4.96 4.69 1.38
CA ALA A 70 6.30 4.09 1.44
C ALA A 70 6.53 3.34 2.77
N LEU A 71 6.15 3.95 3.89
CA LEU A 71 6.17 3.32 5.20
C LEU A 71 5.34 2.04 5.22
N HIS A 72 4.09 2.13 4.76
CA HIS A 72 3.17 1.00 4.71
C HIS A 72 3.75 -0.16 3.88
N GLU A 73 4.30 0.13 2.70
CA GLU A 73 4.93 -0.87 1.83
C GLU A 73 6.11 -1.55 2.50
N ALA A 74 7.00 -0.78 3.15
CA ALA A 74 8.19 -1.31 3.82
C ALA A 74 7.86 -2.19 5.04
N ILE A 75 6.84 -1.81 5.82
CA ILE A 75 6.50 -2.53 7.05
C ILE A 75 5.55 -3.70 6.80
N THR A 76 4.79 -3.73 5.70
CA THR A 76 3.80 -4.78 5.37
C THR A 76 4.38 -6.22 5.43
N PRO A 77 5.62 -6.50 5.00
CA PRO A 77 6.26 -7.80 5.20
C PRO A 77 6.40 -8.17 6.69
N ALA A 78 6.82 -7.22 7.54
CA ALA A 78 7.10 -7.37 8.96
C ALA A 78 5.85 -7.31 9.88
N THR A 79 4.84 -6.51 9.52
CA THR A 79 3.59 -6.32 10.27
C THR A 79 2.46 -7.23 9.81
N ALA A 80 2.75 -8.21 8.95
CA ALA A 80 1.74 -9.12 8.41
C ALA A 80 0.91 -9.89 9.43
N ALA A 81 1.43 -10.04 10.65
CA ALA A 81 0.68 -10.62 11.77
C ALA A 81 -0.27 -9.62 12.49
N LEU A 82 -0.16 -8.33 12.18
CA LEU A 82 -1.01 -7.25 12.69
C LEU A 82 -1.99 -6.73 11.61
N ASN A 83 -1.79 -7.16 10.35
CA ASN A 83 -2.39 -6.61 9.14
C ASN A 83 -3.86 -6.98 8.88
N GLY A 84 -4.51 -7.74 9.76
CA GLY A 84 -5.96 -7.90 9.71
C GLY A 84 -6.68 -6.55 9.77
N ASP A 85 -6.12 -5.56 10.47
CA ASP A 85 -6.78 -4.28 10.74
C ASP A 85 -6.27 -3.10 9.91
N LEU A 86 -5.00 -3.11 9.48
CA LEU A 86 -4.39 -2.02 8.74
C LEU A 86 -4.85 -1.92 7.28
N ALA A 87 -5.06 -3.06 6.61
CA ALA A 87 -5.61 -3.09 5.25
C ALA A 87 -7.11 -2.72 5.19
N ARG A 88 -7.86 -2.87 6.31
CA ARG A 88 -9.24 -2.38 6.45
C ARG A 88 -9.30 -0.87 6.69
N ARG A 89 -8.26 -0.29 7.28
CA ARG A 89 -8.17 1.14 7.58
C ARG A 89 -7.65 1.93 6.37
N ARG A 90 -8.45 2.00 5.31
CA ARG A 90 -8.41 3.14 4.35
C ARG A 90 -8.69 4.51 5.00
N GLY A 91 -8.88 4.54 6.33
CA GLY A 91 -9.23 5.74 7.09
C GLY A 91 -8.15 6.82 7.14
N TRP A 92 -6.86 6.50 6.93
CA TRP A 92 -5.80 7.52 6.91
C TRP A 92 -5.81 8.34 5.61
N MET A 93 -6.20 7.74 4.47
CA MET A 93 -6.46 8.50 3.23
C MET A 93 -7.63 9.48 3.42
N ILE A 94 -8.64 9.11 4.21
CA ILE A 94 -9.79 9.97 4.53
C ILE A 94 -9.40 11.06 5.55
N LEU A 95 -8.64 10.69 6.61
CA LEU A 95 -8.16 11.61 7.66
C LEU A 95 -7.28 12.74 7.12
N LEU A 96 -6.42 12.46 6.13
CA LEU A 96 -5.58 13.49 5.53
C LEU A 96 -6.32 14.28 4.43
N ALA A 97 -7.30 13.68 3.75
CA ALA A 97 -8.03 14.33 2.66
C ALA A 97 -8.95 15.47 3.13
N ASP A 98 -9.61 15.32 4.29
CA ASP A 98 -10.62 16.29 4.75
C ASP A 98 -10.08 17.36 5.73
N GLU A 99 -8.86 17.19 6.26
CA GLU A 99 -8.31 18.07 7.30
C GLU A 99 -7.87 19.43 6.73
N ARG A 100 -8.55 20.53 7.09
CA ARG A 100 -8.31 21.88 6.54
C ARG A 100 -7.23 22.65 7.29
N CYS A 101 -6.86 22.24 8.51
CA CYS A 101 -5.87 22.90 9.33
C CYS A 101 -4.47 22.29 9.12
N PRO A 102 -3.46 23.07 8.68
CA PRO A 102 -2.09 22.58 8.46
C PRO A 102 -1.47 21.92 9.70
N ALA A 103 -1.63 22.53 10.88
CA ALA A 103 -1.09 21.99 12.12
C ALA A 103 -1.74 20.66 12.51
N THR A 104 -3.05 20.50 12.28
CA THR A 104 -3.77 19.26 12.55
C THR A 104 -3.38 18.17 11.54
N LEU A 105 -3.21 18.52 10.27
CA LEU A 105 -2.75 17.61 9.21
C LEU A 105 -1.39 16.98 9.57
N LEU A 106 -0.40 17.81 9.94
CA LEU A 106 0.94 17.34 10.29
C LEU A 106 0.95 16.50 11.56
N ARG A 107 0.14 16.88 12.57
CA ARG A 107 -0.02 16.11 13.81
C ARG A 107 -0.67 14.74 13.53
N ALA A 108 -1.68 14.70 12.67
CA ALA A 108 -2.35 13.46 12.28
C ALA A 108 -1.40 12.53 11.53
N PHE A 109 -0.58 13.07 10.62
CA PHE A 109 0.46 12.32 9.92
C PHE A 109 1.48 11.70 10.89
N ARG A 110 2.07 12.48 11.82
CA ARG A 110 3.01 11.95 12.82
C ARG A 110 2.38 10.84 13.66
N GLY A 111 1.14 11.06 14.13
CA GLY A 111 0.40 10.07 14.92
C GLY A 111 0.10 8.78 14.15
N GLU A 112 -0.05 8.83 12.82
CA GLU A 112 -0.18 7.64 11.99
C GLU A 112 1.15 6.89 11.84
N VAL A 113 2.25 7.60 11.59
CA VAL A 113 3.60 7.02 11.53
C VAL A 113 3.92 6.29 12.83
N ASP A 114 3.70 6.93 13.98
CA ASP A 114 3.93 6.32 15.29
C ASP A 114 3.10 5.06 15.50
N ARG A 115 1.83 5.08 15.09
CA ARG A 115 0.93 3.93 15.19
C ARG A 115 1.39 2.77 14.32
N LEU A 116 1.89 3.06 13.12
CA LEU A 116 2.42 2.06 12.19
C LEU A 116 3.72 1.44 12.68
N LEU A 117 4.56 2.21 13.35
CA LEU A 117 5.84 1.76 13.91
C LEU A 117 5.71 1.08 15.28
N ALA A 118 4.68 1.42 16.07
CA ALA A 118 4.51 0.90 17.43
C ALA A 118 4.61 -0.63 17.54
N PRO A 119 4.06 -1.44 16.61
CA PRO A 119 4.20 -2.89 16.68
C PRO A 119 5.61 -3.42 16.38
N LEU A 120 6.46 -2.62 15.73
CA LEU A 120 7.84 -2.97 15.40
C LEU A 120 8.82 -2.61 16.52
N SER A 121 8.44 -1.70 17.42
CA SER A 121 9.24 -1.28 18.58
C SER A 121 8.97 -2.11 19.84
N ALA A 122 7.90 -2.91 19.87
CA ALA A 122 7.65 -3.87 20.95
C ALA A 122 8.57 -5.10 20.80
N PRO A 123 9.02 -5.76 21.89
CA PRO A 123 9.75 -7.03 21.79
C PRO A 123 8.89 -8.03 21.00
N SER A 124 9.32 -8.30 19.78
CA SER A 124 8.52 -8.93 18.74
C SER A 124 8.07 -10.33 19.14
N ARG A 125 6.75 -10.59 19.09
CA ARG A 125 6.28 -11.95 18.78
C ARG A 125 6.78 -12.26 17.38
N SER A 126 7.75 -13.17 17.24
CA SER A 126 8.21 -13.63 15.93
C SER A 126 7.03 -14.22 15.15
N VAL A 127 6.78 -13.70 13.95
CA VAL A 127 5.75 -14.23 13.06
C VAL A 127 6.06 -15.71 12.81
N ASN A 128 5.06 -16.57 12.97
CA ASN A 128 5.28 -18.01 12.85
C ASN A 128 5.92 -18.36 11.47
N PRO A 129 7.05 -19.10 11.43
CA PRO A 129 7.74 -19.45 10.19
C PRO A 129 6.86 -20.14 9.14
N ILE A 130 5.85 -20.92 9.57
CA ILE A 130 4.90 -21.59 8.69
C ILE A 130 4.04 -20.56 7.94
N VAL A 131 3.63 -19.47 8.61
CA VAL A 131 2.86 -18.39 7.98
C VAL A 131 3.72 -17.60 7.00
N LEU A 132 4.99 -17.36 7.32
CA LEU A 132 5.93 -16.72 6.39
C LEU A 132 6.13 -17.57 5.12
N ARG A 133 6.36 -18.88 5.27
CA ARG A 133 6.45 -19.81 4.15
C ARG A 133 5.16 -19.85 3.32
N ALA A 134 3.99 -19.82 3.97
CA ALA A 134 2.71 -19.84 3.28
C ALA A 134 2.52 -18.57 2.42
N ARG A 135 2.84 -17.39 2.97
CA ARG A 135 2.76 -16.11 2.23
C ARG A 135 3.68 -16.10 1.02
N ARG A 136 4.92 -16.58 1.17
CA ARG A 136 5.88 -16.67 0.06
C ARG A 136 5.35 -17.57 -1.05
N PHE A 137 4.92 -18.78 -0.70
CA PHE A 137 4.37 -19.71 -1.67
C PHE A 137 3.14 -19.15 -2.40
N ILE A 138 2.23 -18.48 -1.67
CA ILE A 138 1.08 -17.82 -2.27
C ILE A 138 1.52 -16.71 -3.22
N ALA A 139 2.52 -15.91 -2.86
CA ALA A 139 2.98 -14.81 -3.71
C ALA A 139 3.54 -15.30 -5.05
N GLU A 140 4.29 -16.38 -5.03
CA GLU A 140 4.88 -17.01 -6.21
C GLU A 140 3.80 -17.68 -7.10
N HIS A 141 2.75 -18.28 -6.49
CA HIS A 141 1.79 -19.14 -7.21
C HIS A 141 0.36 -18.57 -7.29
N CYS A 142 0.11 -17.32 -6.88
CA CYS A 142 -1.27 -16.78 -6.81
C CYS A 142 -1.97 -16.72 -8.18
N HIS A 143 -1.21 -16.64 -9.27
CA HIS A 143 -1.71 -16.61 -10.64
C HIS A 143 -2.20 -17.98 -11.13
N GLU A 144 -1.88 -19.06 -10.42
CA GLU A 144 -2.29 -20.42 -10.77
C GLU A 144 -3.56 -20.85 -10.02
N THR A 145 -4.04 -22.07 -10.27
CA THR A 145 -5.04 -22.70 -9.39
C THR A 145 -4.40 -23.06 -8.04
N ILE A 146 -4.59 -22.18 -7.05
CA ILE A 146 -4.09 -22.33 -5.69
C ILE A 146 -5.27 -22.54 -4.72
N SER A 147 -5.09 -23.43 -3.75
CA SER A 147 -6.06 -23.72 -2.70
C SER A 147 -5.36 -23.90 -1.36
N LEU A 148 -6.09 -23.74 -0.26
CA LEU A 148 -5.56 -24.02 1.09
C LEU A 148 -4.96 -25.43 1.20
N SER A 149 -5.58 -26.43 0.54
CA SER A 149 -5.06 -27.80 0.49
C SER A 149 -3.70 -27.89 -0.19
N ARG A 150 -3.53 -27.17 -1.31
CA ARG A 150 -2.26 -27.13 -2.05
C ARG A 150 -1.15 -26.49 -1.21
N VAL A 151 -1.44 -25.36 -0.57
CA VAL A 151 -0.45 -24.68 0.31
C VAL A 151 -0.09 -25.56 1.51
N ALA A 152 -1.08 -26.21 2.13
CA ALA A 152 -0.82 -27.10 3.26
C ALA A 152 0.05 -28.30 2.86
N GLY A 153 -0.22 -28.90 1.70
CA GLY A 153 0.57 -30.00 1.13
C GLY A 153 2.02 -29.58 0.87
N GLU A 154 2.23 -28.43 0.23
CA GLU A 154 3.58 -27.89 -0.03
C GLU A 154 4.38 -27.65 1.26
N LEU A 155 3.71 -27.13 2.29
CA LEU A 155 4.36 -26.81 3.56
C LEU A 155 4.57 -28.03 4.47
N GLY A 156 3.99 -29.19 4.13
CA GLY A 156 4.03 -30.40 4.95
C GLY A 156 3.22 -30.28 6.25
N VAL A 157 2.12 -29.52 6.24
CA VAL A 157 1.30 -29.25 7.43
C VAL A 157 -0.16 -29.63 7.23
N ALA A 158 -0.86 -29.95 8.32
CA ALA A 158 -2.30 -30.22 8.26
C ALA A 158 -3.08 -28.97 7.82
N ARG A 159 -4.06 -29.16 6.91
CA ARG A 159 -4.90 -28.08 6.35
C ARG A 159 -5.59 -27.23 7.43
N ASN A 160 -6.20 -27.89 8.41
CA ASN A 160 -6.94 -27.22 9.48
C ASN A 160 -5.99 -26.42 10.39
N TYR A 161 -4.81 -26.97 10.67
CA TYR A 161 -3.77 -26.28 11.42
C TYR A 161 -3.31 -25.02 10.69
N LEU A 162 -3.00 -25.13 9.38
CA LEU A 162 -2.61 -23.97 8.57
C LEU A 162 -3.72 -22.91 8.52
N SER A 163 -4.98 -23.31 8.35
CA SER A 163 -6.11 -22.38 8.32
C SER A 163 -6.22 -21.56 9.61
N ALA A 164 -6.22 -22.24 10.76
CA ALA A 164 -6.34 -21.62 12.07
C ALA A 164 -5.12 -20.75 12.38
N LEU A 165 -3.91 -21.26 12.12
CA LEU A 165 -2.66 -20.54 12.32
C LEU A 165 -2.61 -19.29 11.43
N PHE A 166 -2.89 -19.42 10.14
CA PHE A 166 -2.84 -18.30 9.19
C PHE A 166 -3.85 -17.22 9.57
N ARG A 167 -5.07 -17.59 10.01
CA ARG A 167 -6.07 -16.61 10.47
C ARG A 167 -5.67 -15.94 11.77
N ARG A 168 -5.13 -16.70 12.72
CA ARG A 168 -4.68 -16.17 14.02
C ARG A 168 -3.52 -15.19 13.84
N GLU A 169 -2.55 -15.56 13.00
CA GLU A 169 -1.40 -14.71 12.75
C GLU A 169 -1.80 -13.54 11.84
N THR A 170 -2.42 -13.75 10.68
CA THR A 170 -2.63 -12.64 9.70
C THR A 170 -3.92 -11.82 9.88
N GLY A 171 -4.84 -12.28 10.74
CA GLY A 171 -6.17 -11.68 10.90
C GLY A 171 -7.12 -11.91 9.71
N SER A 172 -6.72 -12.69 8.70
CA SER A 172 -7.52 -13.02 7.52
C SER A 172 -7.39 -14.49 7.13
N THR A 173 -8.36 -15.03 6.39
CA THR A 173 -8.23 -16.38 5.85
C THR A 173 -7.21 -16.42 4.71
N LEU A 174 -6.61 -17.59 4.51
CA LEU A 174 -5.66 -17.80 3.41
C LEU A 174 -6.30 -17.51 2.03
N THR A 175 -7.56 -17.88 1.85
CA THR A 175 -8.34 -17.61 0.63
C THR A 175 -8.53 -16.11 0.40
N GLU A 176 -8.86 -15.35 1.44
CA GLU A 176 -8.96 -13.89 1.34
C GLU A 176 -7.61 -13.27 0.96
N HIS A 177 -6.52 -13.77 1.54
CA HIS A 177 -5.17 -13.32 1.21
C HIS A 177 -4.81 -13.54 -0.27
N ILE A 178 -5.14 -14.72 -0.82
CA ILE A 178 -4.97 -15.00 -2.25
C ILE A 178 -5.73 -13.97 -3.08
N HIS A 179 -7.01 -13.73 -2.78
CA HIS A 179 -7.82 -12.77 -3.54
C HIS A 179 -7.29 -11.35 -3.48
N GLN A 180 -6.84 -10.90 -2.30
CA GLN A 180 -6.21 -9.58 -2.15
C GLN A 180 -4.98 -9.46 -3.06
N LEU A 181 -4.12 -10.47 -3.09
CA LEU A 181 -2.91 -10.43 -3.91
C LEU A 181 -3.23 -10.42 -5.41
N ARG A 182 -4.19 -11.25 -5.84
CA ARG A 182 -4.66 -11.27 -7.24
C ARG A 182 -5.26 -9.94 -7.68
N ILE A 183 -6.07 -9.31 -6.82
CA ILE A 183 -6.63 -7.99 -7.13
C ILE A 183 -5.54 -6.92 -7.19
N ARG A 184 -4.53 -6.96 -6.31
CA ARG A 184 -3.37 -6.04 -6.42
C ARG A 184 -2.66 -6.18 -7.76
N HIS A 185 -2.38 -7.41 -8.20
CA HIS A 185 -1.79 -7.66 -9.52
C HIS A 185 -2.70 -7.18 -10.66
N ALA A 186 -4.01 -7.35 -10.51
CA ALA A 186 -4.98 -6.87 -11.50
C ALA A 186 -4.94 -5.35 -11.64
N LEU A 187 -4.85 -4.60 -10.54
CA LEU A 187 -4.74 -3.13 -10.58
C LEU A 187 -3.48 -2.67 -11.33
N VAL A 188 -2.36 -3.38 -11.17
CA VAL A 188 -1.12 -3.10 -11.91
C VAL A 188 -1.32 -3.33 -13.41
N LEU A 189 -1.89 -4.47 -13.79
CA LEU A 189 -2.16 -4.79 -15.20
C LEU A 189 -3.16 -3.82 -15.83
N LEU A 190 -4.20 -3.43 -15.09
CA LEU A 190 -5.21 -2.48 -15.58
C LEU A 190 -4.64 -1.08 -15.80
N ARG A 191 -3.67 -0.65 -14.99
CA ARG A 191 -2.95 0.62 -15.20
C ARG A 191 -2.07 0.60 -16.44
N ALA A 192 -1.52 -0.56 -16.81
CA ALA A 192 -0.72 -0.68 -18.03
C ALA A 192 -1.57 -0.49 -19.30
N GLY A 193 -2.88 -0.76 -19.24
CA GLY A 193 -3.84 -0.44 -20.31
C GLY A 193 -3.75 -1.33 -21.55
N ASP A 194 -2.97 -2.42 -21.51
CA ASP A 194 -2.66 -3.30 -22.63
C ASP A 194 -3.61 -4.50 -22.77
N ARG A 195 -4.52 -4.70 -21.79
CA ARG A 195 -5.36 -5.90 -21.67
C ARG A 195 -6.81 -5.57 -21.34
N SER A 196 -7.74 -6.37 -21.86
CA SER A 196 -9.14 -6.32 -21.46
C SER A 196 -9.33 -6.78 -20.00
N LEU A 197 -10.45 -6.35 -19.39
CA LEU A 197 -10.84 -6.76 -18.05
C LEU A 197 -10.95 -8.29 -17.89
N SER A 198 -11.38 -8.98 -18.94
CA SER A 198 -11.50 -10.44 -18.97
C SER A 198 -10.12 -11.10 -18.96
N GLU A 199 -9.20 -10.64 -19.82
CA GLU A 199 -7.83 -11.14 -19.87
C GLU A 199 -7.08 -10.91 -18.56
N VAL A 200 -7.26 -9.74 -17.94
CA VAL A 200 -6.69 -9.46 -16.61
C VAL A 200 -7.20 -10.45 -15.57
N ALA A 201 -8.51 -10.74 -15.54
CA ALA A 201 -9.09 -11.67 -14.59
C ALA A 201 -8.46 -13.06 -14.69
N TYR A 202 -8.28 -13.59 -15.90
CA TYR A 202 -7.64 -14.88 -16.13
C TYR A 202 -6.13 -14.85 -15.86
N THR A 203 -5.44 -13.77 -16.26
CA THR A 203 -3.99 -13.60 -16.03
C THR A 203 -3.65 -13.66 -14.54
N VAL A 204 -4.47 -13.05 -13.68
CA VAL A 204 -4.24 -13.07 -12.23
C VAL A 204 -4.78 -14.32 -11.54
N GLY A 205 -5.24 -15.33 -12.30
CA GLY A 205 -5.58 -16.65 -11.78
C GLY A 205 -7.06 -16.86 -11.39
N TYR A 206 -7.98 -15.98 -11.78
CA TYR A 206 -9.41 -16.29 -11.65
C TYR A 206 -9.86 -17.23 -12.77
N GLN A 207 -10.73 -18.18 -12.41
CA GLN A 207 -11.34 -19.12 -13.37
C GLN A 207 -12.61 -18.55 -14.03
N SER A 208 -13.10 -17.39 -13.57
CA SER A 208 -14.21 -16.70 -14.21
C SER A 208 -14.17 -15.19 -13.93
N TYR A 209 -14.54 -14.43 -14.95
CA TYR A 209 -14.69 -12.97 -14.84
C TYR A 209 -15.69 -12.57 -13.74
N ARG A 210 -16.81 -13.31 -13.59
CA ARG A 210 -17.82 -13.03 -12.55
C ARG A 210 -17.23 -13.11 -11.14
N HIS A 211 -16.38 -14.11 -10.88
CA HIS A 211 -15.75 -14.25 -9.57
C HIS A 211 -14.70 -13.16 -9.31
N PHE A 212 -13.93 -12.80 -10.34
CA PHE A 212 -13.02 -11.66 -10.31
C PHE A 212 -13.77 -10.37 -9.98
N TYR A 213 -14.83 -10.04 -10.74
CA TYR A 213 -15.59 -8.81 -10.59
C TYR A 213 -16.13 -8.64 -9.16
N ARG A 214 -16.74 -9.70 -8.60
CA ARG A 214 -17.25 -9.68 -7.22
C ARG A 214 -16.16 -9.39 -6.20
N ASN A 215 -14.99 -10.03 -6.33
CA ASN A 215 -13.86 -9.79 -5.43
C ASN A 215 -13.23 -8.42 -5.64
N PHE A 216 -13.14 -7.95 -6.88
CA PHE A 216 -12.64 -6.63 -7.21
C PHE A 216 -13.50 -5.56 -6.53
N VAL A 217 -14.82 -5.57 -6.72
CA VAL A 217 -15.72 -4.60 -6.07
C VAL A 217 -15.62 -4.68 -4.55
N ARG A 218 -15.61 -5.90 -3.98
CA ARG A 218 -15.49 -6.10 -2.53
C ARG A 218 -14.18 -5.54 -1.95
N ILE A 219 -13.07 -5.70 -2.65
CA ILE A 219 -11.73 -5.32 -2.17
C ILE A 219 -11.41 -3.86 -2.49
N VAL A 220 -11.76 -3.40 -3.69
CA VAL A 220 -11.44 -2.07 -4.21
C VAL A 220 -12.51 -1.04 -3.84
N GLY A 221 -13.74 -1.48 -3.58
CA GLY A 221 -14.88 -0.61 -3.20
C GLY A 221 -15.67 -0.05 -4.39
N GLN A 222 -15.22 -0.28 -5.62
CA GLN A 222 -15.84 0.22 -6.84
C GLN A 222 -15.60 -0.73 -8.01
N SER A 223 -16.32 -0.55 -9.12
CA SER A 223 -16.14 -1.41 -10.30
C SER A 223 -14.81 -1.12 -11.02
N PRO A 224 -14.25 -2.10 -11.75
CA PRO A 224 -13.02 -1.89 -12.53
C PRO A 224 -13.12 -0.71 -13.51
N THR A 225 -14.28 -0.55 -14.17
CA THR A 225 -14.50 0.55 -15.13
C THR A 225 -14.50 1.91 -14.46
N VAL A 226 -15.16 2.04 -13.30
CA VAL A 226 -15.16 3.29 -12.52
C VAL A 226 -13.75 3.59 -12.01
N TRP A 227 -13.02 2.57 -11.58
CA TRP A 227 -11.62 2.71 -11.16
C TRP A 227 -10.68 3.16 -12.28
N LEU A 228 -10.84 2.65 -13.51
CA LEU A 228 -10.05 3.08 -14.66
C LEU A 228 -10.34 4.53 -15.05
N ARG A 229 -11.61 4.97 -15.04
CA ARG A 229 -11.96 6.36 -15.40
C ARG A 229 -11.32 7.37 -14.46
N GLY A 230 -11.32 7.10 -13.17
CA GLY A 230 -10.69 7.99 -12.17
C GLY A 230 -9.15 8.05 -12.23
N LEU A 231 -8.50 7.33 -13.16
CA LEU A 231 -7.06 7.48 -13.45
C LEU A 231 -6.80 8.36 -14.68
N SER A 232 -7.83 8.69 -15.45
CA SER A 232 -7.74 9.48 -16.69
C SER A 232 -8.15 10.94 -16.50
N ASP A 233 -8.52 11.33 -15.28
CA ASP A 233 -8.81 12.70 -14.83
C ASP A 233 -7.65 13.19 -13.93
#